data_AF-A0A946XRD0-F1
#
_entry.id   AF-A0A946XRD0-F1
#
_cell.length_a   1.000
_cell.length_b   1.000
_cell.length_c   1.000
_cell.angle_alpha   90.00
_cell.angle_beta   90.00
_cell.angle_gamma   90.00
#
_symmetry.space_group_name_H-M   'P 1'
#
loop_
_entity.id
_entity.type
_entity.pdbx_description
1 polymer ?
#
loop_
_entity_poly.entity_id
_entity_poly.type
_entity_poly.pdbx_seq_one_letter_code
_entity_poly.pdbx_strand_id
1 'polypeptide(L)'
;LLEKGYSLGIATLGATVMGCLILAGFLAMMRWMHGFKSDGTIDYKNAVGNVGSVYVPIQPKRKGMGQIQVEVQGRLATVTAVTNYHEKIENRTAVRVKGLVDTRTLLVEPLELEVTEEQDSSPEEKDLIPEEQDLIPEEQDLIPEEKDLSPEKKE
;
A
#
# COMPACT_ATOMS: atom_id res chain seq x y z
N LEU A 1 -46.43 -24.76 -45.77
CA LEU A 1 -46.04 -25.85 -46.70
C LEU A 1 -47.27 -26.59 -47.23
N LEU A 2 -48.17 -27.09 -46.38
CA LEU A 2 -49.37 -27.83 -46.80
C LEU A 2 -50.30 -27.04 -47.75
N GLU A 3 -50.60 -25.76 -47.49
CA GLU A 3 -51.42 -24.92 -48.39
C GLU A 3 -50.77 -24.65 -49.77
N LYS A 4 -49.47 -24.92 -49.93
CA LYS A 4 -48.75 -24.82 -51.22
C LYS A 4 -48.62 -26.17 -51.93
N GLY A 5 -49.38 -27.20 -51.53
CA GLY A 5 -49.40 -28.51 -52.19
C GLY A 5 -48.18 -29.40 -51.94
N TYR A 6 -47.32 -29.06 -50.97
CA TYR A 6 -46.18 -29.91 -50.60
C TYR A 6 -46.65 -31.15 -49.83
N SER A 7 -46.08 -32.32 -50.15
CA SER A 7 -46.42 -33.56 -49.48
C SER A 7 -46.08 -33.53 -47.98
N LEU A 8 -46.87 -34.27 -47.19
CA LEU A 8 -46.78 -34.26 -45.72
C LEU A 8 -45.36 -34.57 -45.21
N GLY A 9 -44.64 -35.48 -45.86
CA GLY A 9 -43.26 -35.85 -45.49
C GLY A 9 -42.23 -34.74 -45.72
N ILE A 10 -42.39 -33.92 -46.76
CA ILE A 10 -41.52 -32.75 -46.98
C ILE A 10 -41.81 -31.67 -45.93
N ALA A 11 -43.08 -31.51 -45.55
CA ALA A 11 -43.49 -30.58 -44.50
C ALA A 11 -42.92 -30.97 -43.12
N THR A 12 -42.96 -32.25 -42.74
CA THR A 12 -42.40 -32.71 -41.46
C THR A 12 -40.88 -32.63 -41.43
N LEU A 13 -40.18 -33.07 -42.48
CA LEU A 13 -38.72 -32.95 -42.57
C LEU A 13 -38.25 -31.49 -42.47
N GLY A 14 -38.91 -30.57 -43.18
CA GLY A 14 -38.61 -29.14 -43.09
C GLY A 14 -38.82 -28.57 -41.68
N ALA A 15 -39.88 -29.00 -40.98
CA ALA A 15 -40.14 -28.60 -39.61
C ALA A 15 -39.08 -29.16 -38.63
N THR A 16 -38.66 -30.41 -38.77
CA THR A 16 -37.60 -31.02 -37.96
C THR A 16 -36.26 -30.29 -38.13
N VAL A 17 -35.86 -30.01 -39.38
CA VAL A 17 -34.61 -29.26 -39.66
C VAL A 17 -34.67 -27.86 -39.06
N MET A 18 -35.79 -27.14 -39.22
CA MET A 18 -35.94 -25.79 -38.66
C MET A 18 -35.93 -25.80 -37.11
N GLY A 19 -36.57 -26.81 -36.49
CA GLY A 19 -36.53 -27.01 -35.04
C GLY A 19 -35.12 -27.29 -34.52
N CYS A 20 -34.34 -28.13 -35.22
CA CYS A 20 -32.93 -28.37 -34.90
C CYS A 20 -32.08 -27.11 -35.03
N LEU A 21 -32.30 -26.26 -36.05
CA LEU A 21 -31.57 -25.00 -36.22
C LEU A 21 -31.87 -24.01 -35.09
N ILE A 22 -33.15 -23.88 -34.68
CA ILE A 22 -33.55 -23.01 -33.56
C ILE A 22 -32.91 -23.51 -32.24
N LEU A 23 -32.95 -24.82 -31.97
CA LEU A 23 -32.33 -25.41 -30.79
C LEU A 23 -30.80 -25.23 -30.79
N ALA A 24 -30.13 -25.44 -31.93
CA ALA A 24 -28.69 -25.24 -32.07
C ALA A 24 -28.29 -23.78 -31.82
N GLY A 25 -29.07 -22.81 -32.35
CA GLY A 25 -28.87 -21.38 -32.09
C GLY A 25 -29.02 -21.02 -30.60
N PHE A 26 -30.04 -21.58 -29.93
CA PHE A 26 -30.25 -21.37 -28.50
C PHE A 26 -29.13 -21.95 -27.63
N LEU A 27 -28.65 -23.16 -27.96
CA LEU A 27 -27.51 -23.78 -27.28
C LEU A 27 -26.20 -23.03 -27.53
N ALA A 28 -25.98 -22.51 -28.74
CA ALA A 28 -24.84 -21.63 -29.05
C ALA A 28 -24.88 -20.35 -28.21
N MET A 29 -26.04 -19.70 -28.12
CA MET A 29 -26.26 -18.51 -27.28
C MET A 29 -26.00 -18.80 -25.79
N MET A 30 -26.52 -19.92 -25.26
CA MET A 30 -26.22 -20.35 -23.88
C MET A 30 -24.73 -20.58 -23.64
N ARG A 31 -24.04 -21.23 -24.59
CA ARG A 31 -22.60 -21.51 -24.51
C ARG A 31 -21.76 -20.23 -24.53
N TRP A 32 -22.15 -19.22 -25.32
CA TRP A 32 -21.52 -17.89 -25.27
C TRP A 32 -21.81 -17.16 -23.96
N MET A 33 -23.06 -17.18 -23.48
CA MET A 33 -23.44 -16.54 -22.21
C MET A 33 -22.69 -17.12 -21.01
N HIS A 34 -22.34 -18.42 -21.04
CA HIS A 34 -21.52 -19.04 -20.00
C HIS A 34 -20.08 -18.48 -19.95
N GLY A 35 -19.57 -17.89 -21.04
CA GLY A 35 -18.26 -17.24 -21.08
C GLY A 35 -18.21 -15.87 -20.38
N PHE A 36 -19.36 -15.24 -20.11
CA PHE A 36 -19.45 -13.91 -19.49
C PHE A 36 -19.66 -13.94 -17.96
N LYS A 37 -19.67 -15.11 -17.34
CA LYS A 37 -19.61 -15.22 -15.88
C LYS A 37 -18.19 -14.93 -15.40
N SER A 38 -17.92 -13.65 -15.08
CA SER A 38 -16.79 -13.31 -14.21
C SER A 38 -16.93 -14.11 -12.93
N ASP A 39 -15.87 -14.81 -12.53
CA ASP A 39 -15.82 -15.38 -11.18
C ASP A 39 -15.99 -14.24 -10.17
N GLY A 40 -16.91 -14.41 -9.22
CA GLY A 40 -17.20 -13.40 -8.20
C GLY A 40 -16.15 -13.37 -7.08
N THR A 41 -15.14 -14.25 -7.17
CA THR A 41 -14.08 -14.41 -6.19
C THR A 41 -12.95 -13.41 -6.45
N ILE A 42 -12.68 -12.55 -5.47
CA ILE A 42 -11.51 -11.67 -5.49
C ILE A 42 -10.24 -12.52 -5.41
N ASP A 43 -9.50 -12.61 -6.53
CA ASP A 43 -8.17 -13.21 -6.54
C ASP A 43 -7.12 -12.12 -6.32
N TYR A 44 -6.54 -12.13 -5.11
CA TYR A 44 -5.50 -11.19 -4.66
C TYR A 44 -4.19 -11.29 -5.44
N LYS A 45 -3.98 -12.32 -6.28
CA LYS A 45 -2.86 -12.33 -7.24
C LYS A 45 -2.93 -11.17 -8.23
N ASN A 46 -4.14 -10.70 -8.57
CA ASN A 46 -4.34 -9.52 -9.42
C ASN A 46 -3.97 -8.20 -8.73
N ALA A 47 -3.63 -8.22 -7.43
CA ALA A 47 -3.10 -7.06 -6.72
C ALA A 47 -1.57 -6.93 -6.89
N VAL A 48 -0.87 -7.96 -7.37
CA VAL A 48 0.59 -7.95 -7.52
C VAL A 48 1.01 -6.97 -8.62
N GLY A 49 1.95 -6.08 -8.30
CA GLY A 49 2.37 -4.96 -9.14
C GLY A 49 1.60 -3.66 -8.86
N ASN A 50 0.39 -3.72 -8.28
CA ASN A 50 -0.38 -2.52 -7.99
C ASN A 50 0.23 -1.73 -6.82
N VAL A 51 -0.01 -0.41 -6.86
CA VAL A 51 0.31 0.52 -5.78
C VAL A 51 -0.91 0.66 -4.87
N GLY A 52 -0.65 0.65 -3.56
CA GLY A 52 -1.65 0.91 -2.53
C GLY A 52 -1.14 1.88 -1.48
N SER A 53 -1.97 2.17 -0.50
CA SER A 53 -1.64 3.03 0.65
C SER A 53 -1.85 2.27 1.97
N VAL A 54 -0.97 2.48 2.93
CA VAL A 54 -1.04 1.80 4.24
C VAL A 54 -2.21 2.35 5.07
N TYR A 55 -3.13 1.47 5.47
CA TYR A 55 -4.28 1.79 6.33
C TYR A 55 -4.02 1.49 7.81
N VAL A 56 -3.24 0.44 8.11
CA VAL A 56 -2.76 0.09 9.45
C VAL A 56 -1.24 -0.12 9.38
N PRO A 57 -0.42 0.46 10.27
CA PRO A 57 1.03 0.48 10.13
C PRO A 57 1.62 -0.93 10.12
N ILE A 58 2.61 -1.15 9.25
CA ILE A 58 3.23 -2.46 9.06
C ILE A 58 4.53 -2.51 9.86
N GLN A 59 4.66 -3.52 10.72
CA GLN A 59 5.85 -3.69 11.56
C GLN A 59 7.04 -4.23 10.73
N PRO A 60 8.28 -3.85 11.06
CA PRO A 60 9.47 -4.25 10.31
C PRO A 60 9.71 -5.76 10.36
N LYS A 61 10.44 -6.27 9.35
CA LYS A 61 10.95 -7.66 9.30
C LYS A 61 9.87 -8.73 9.55
N ARG A 62 8.67 -8.54 9.00
CA ARG A 62 7.48 -9.41 9.20
C ARG A 62 7.06 -9.67 10.66
N LYS A 63 7.51 -8.86 11.63
CA LYS A 63 7.21 -9.06 13.06
C LYS A 63 5.75 -8.78 13.45
N GLY A 64 4.96 -8.19 12.54
CA GLY A 64 3.55 -7.91 12.75
C GLY A 64 2.87 -7.61 11.41
N MET A 65 1.58 -7.93 11.34
CA MET A 65 0.76 -7.68 10.15
C MET A 65 0.14 -6.28 10.24
N GLY A 66 0.17 -5.54 9.13
CA GLY A 66 -0.64 -4.34 8.94
C GLY A 66 -1.70 -4.58 7.87
N GLN A 67 -2.29 -3.49 7.38
CA GLN A 67 -3.29 -3.52 6.32
C GLN A 67 -3.02 -2.42 5.30
N ILE A 68 -3.19 -2.74 4.02
CA ILE A 68 -3.11 -1.78 2.92
C ILE A 68 -4.48 -1.66 2.26
N GLN A 69 -4.75 -0.50 1.68
CA GLN A 69 -5.81 -0.32 0.71
C GLN A 69 -5.18 -0.36 -0.69
N VAL A 70 -5.63 -1.29 -1.53
CA VAL A 70 -5.12 -1.50 -2.89
C VAL A 70 -6.28 -1.81 -3.83
N GLU A 71 -6.17 -1.42 -5.09
CA GLU A 71 -7.15 -1.78 -6.11
C GLU A 71 -6.95 -3.24 -6.56
N VAL A 72 -8.01 -4.04 -6.49
CA VAL A 72 -8.05 -5.44 -6.92
C VAL A 72 -9.28 -5.63 -7.80
N GLN A 73 -9.08 -6.04 -9.06
CA GLN A 73 -10.17 -6.26 -10.03
C GLN A 73 -11.14 -5.05 -10.18
N GLY A 74 -10.60 -3.83 -10.23
CA GLY A 74 -11.40 -2.60 -10.41
C GLY A 74 -12.11 -2.10 -9.14
N ARG A 75 -11.71 -2.57 -7.95
CA ARG A 75 -12.31 -2.20 -6.66
C ARG A 75 -11.24 -1.97 -5.61
N LEU A 76 -11.35 -0.88 -4.85
CA LEU A 76 -10.52 -0.66 -3.66
C LEU A 76 -10.88 -1.69 -2.58
N ALA A 77 -9.90 -2.48 -2.16
CA ALA A 77 -10.03 -3.47 -1.11
C ALA A 77 -8.97 -3.25 -0.02
N THR A 78 -9.35 -3.43 1.24
CA THR A 78 -8.41 -3.47 2.36
C THR A 78 -7.92 -4.91 2.55
N VAL A 79 -6.61 -5.11 2.48
CA VAL A 79 -5.97 -6.44 2.48
C VAL A 79 -4.85 -6.47 3.51
N THR A 80 -4.65 -7.62 4.16
CA THR A 80 -3.54 -7.82 5.10
C THR A 80 -2.21 -7.74 4.38
N ALA A 81 -1.24 -7.03 4.95
CA ALA A 81 0.08 -6.86 4.36
C ALA A 81 1.20 -7.09 5.38
N VAL A 82 2.32 -7.61 4.88
CA VAL A 82 3.59 -7.76 5.60
C VAL A 82 4.71 -7.18 4.75
N THR A 83 5.75 -6.67 5.41
CA THR A 83 6.94 -6.16 4.73
C THR A 83 8.21 -6.86 5.20
N ASN A 84 9.18 -6.96 4.29
CA ASN A 84 10.55 -7.33 4.61
C ASN A 84 11.39 -6.12 5.05
N TYR A 85 10.87 -4.91 4.92
CA TYR A 85 11.60 -3.68 5.19
C TYR A 85 12.10 -3.62 6.64
N HIS A 86 13.25 -2.99 6.82
CA HIS A 86 13.95 -2.94 8.10
C HIS A 86 13.31 -1.99 9.11
N GLU A 87 12.46 -1.08 8.64
CA GLU A 87 11.81 -0.02 9.39
C GLU A 87 10.28 -0.20 9.37
N LYS A 88 9.59 0.41 10.33
CA LYS A 88 8.13 0.41 10.41
C LYS A 88 7.57 1.30 9.28
N ILE A 89 6.58 0.80 8.54
CA ILE A 89 5.89 1.60 7.53
C ILE A 89 4.67 2.27 8.18
N GLU A 90 4.66 3.60 8.21
CA GLU A 90 3.57 4.38 8.80
C GLU A 90 2.32 4.43 7.92
N ASN A 91 1.21 4.87 8.50
CA ASN A 91 -0.05 5.05 7.79
C ASN A 91 0.06 6.07 6.65
N ARG A 92 -0.78 5.90 5.62
CA ARG A 92 -0.85 6.67 4.36
C ARG A 92 0.37 6.55 3.45
N THR A 93 1.49 5.97 3.89
CA THR A 93 2.67 5.68 3.06
C THR A 93 2.26 4.88 1.81
N ALA A 94 2.81 5.25 0.66
CA ALA A 94 2.57 4.56 -0.60
C ALA A 94 3.47 3.32 -0.72
N VAL A 95 2.87 2.17 -1.02
CA VAL A 95 3.55 0.87 -1.06
C VAL A 95 3.20 0.10 -2.33
N ARG A 96 4.17 -0.64 -2.88
CA ARG A 96 3.97 -1.52 -4.04
C ARG A 96 3.83 -2.96 -3.58
N VAL A 97 2.85 -3.67 -4.12
CA VAL A 97 2.67 -5.11 -3.88
C VAL A 97 3.68 -5.88 -4.72
N LYS A 98 4.69 -6.48 -4.08
CA LYS A 98 5.69 -7.34 -4.74
C LYS A 98 5.20 -8.76 -4.98
N GLY A 99 4.26 -9.25 -4.17
CA GLY A 99 3.80 -10.63 -4.26
C GLY A 99 2.77 -11.00 -3.19
N LEU A 100 2.48 -12.30 -3.11
CA LEU A 100 1.51 -12.89 -2.19
C LEU A 100 2.24 -13.89 -1.28
N VAL A 101 2.15 -13.71 0.03
CA VAL A 101 2.78 -14.57 1.05
C VAL A 101 1.86 -15.71 1.46
N ASP A 102 0.56 -15.42 1.56
CA ASP A 102 -0.52 -16.34 1.85
C ASP A 102 -1.80 -15.83 1.15
N THR A 103 -2.82 -16.67 1.06
CA THR A 103 -4.11 -16.49 0.36
C THR A 103 -4.77 -15.11 0.52
N ARG A 104 -4.54 -14.41 1.64
CA ARG A 104 -5.03 -13.04 1.92
C ARG A 104 -3.95 -12.08 2.43
N THR A 105 -2.67 -12.42 2.29
CA THR A 105 -1.54 -11.66 2.85
C THR A 105 -0.56 -11.27 1.75
N LEU A 106 -0.47 -9.96 1.50
CA LEU A 106 0.37 -9.38 0.46
C LEU A 106 1.77 -9.02 1.00
N LEU A 107 2.80 -9.28 0.20
CA LEU A 107 4.15 -8.78 0.44
C LEU A 107 4.25 -7.39 -0.17
N VAL A 108 4.58 -6.39 0.65
CA VAL A 108 4.70 -5.00 0.20
C VAL A 108 6.04 -4.38 0.55
N GLU A 109 6.48 -3.46 -0.31
CA GLU A 109 7.66 -2.64 -0.13
C GLU A 109 7.30 -1.15 -0.31
N PRO A 110 7.95 -0.22 0.43
CA PRO A 110 7.74 1.21 0.26
C PRO A 110 8.21 1.67 -1.13
N LEU A 111 7.47 2.60 -1.73
CA LEU A 111 7.81 3.16 -3.05
C LEU A 111 9.00 4.13 -3.02
N GLU A 112 9.39 4.59 -1.85
CA GLU A 112 10.49 5.55 -1.64
C GLU A 112 11.87 4.99 -2.01
N LEU A 113 11.96 3.67 -2.27
CA LEU A 113 13.15 3.01 -2.83
C LEU A 113 13.35 3.24 -4.34
N GLU A 114 12.44 3.95 -5.01
CA GLU A 114 12.59 4.35 -6.44
C GLU A 114 13.09 5.79 -6.62
N VAL A 115 13.63 6.43 -5.56
CA VAL A 115 14.40 7.68 -5.67
C VAL A 115 15.89 7.35 -5.76
N THR A 116 16.35 6.97 -6.96
CA THR A 116 17.80 6.87 -7.23
C THR A 116 18.36 8.27 -7.45
N GLU A 117 19.48 8.54 -6.78
CA GLU A 117 20.21 9.79 -6.72
C GLU A 117 20.61 10.35 -8.11
N GLU A 118 19.99 11.44 -8.55
CA GLU A 118 20.61 12.39 -9.50
C GLU A 118 20.11 13.83 -9.24
N GLN A 119 20.66 14.50 -8.22
CA GLN A 119 21.28 15.84 -8.37
C GLN A 119 21.80 16.37 -7.01
N ASP A 120 23.12 16.29 -6.85
CA ASP A 120 23.88 17.18 -5.98
C ASP A 120 23.83 18.61 -6.56
N SER A 121 23.29 19.56 -5.80
CA SER A 121 23.74 20.97 -5.76
C SER A 121 22.95 21.83 -4.75
N SER A 122 23.23 21.62 -3.47
CA SER A 122 23.18 22.71 -2.48
C SER A 122 24.45 22.58 -1.64
N PRO A 123 25.36 23.58 -1.64
CA PRO A 123 26.70 23.39 -1.07
C PRO A 123 26.69 22.97 0.40
N GLU A 124 27.71 22.19 0.78
CA GLU A 124 28.10 22.03 2.18
C GLU A 124 28.32 23.41 2.82
N GLU A 125 27.63 23.73 3.92
CA GLU A 125 28.18 24.60 4.95
C GLU A 125 28.46 23.74 6.19
N LYS A 126 29.74 23.47 6.42
CA LYS A 126 30.22 22.71 7.57
C LYS A 126 30.29 23.64 8.78
N ASP A 127 29.37 23.48 9.74
CA ASP A 127 29.57 23.99 11.12
C ASP A 127 29.34 22.88 12.15
N LEU A 128 30.43 22.15 12.39
CA LEU A 128 30.77 21.37 13.59
C LEU A 128 32.01 22.13 14.14
N ILE A 129 32.23 22.42 15.43
CA ILE A 129 31.88 21.83 16.74
C ILE A 129 32.26 22.92 17.82
N PRO A 130 32.25 22.71 19.16
CA PRO A 130 31.81 21.56 19.99
C PRO A 130 30.89 21.90 21.19
N GLU A 131 30.50 20.86 21.94
CA GLU A 131 30.16 21.02 23.38
C GLU A 131 31.42 21.41 24.17
N GLU A 132 31.34 22.45 25.01
CA GLU A 132 32.30 22.62 26.11
C GLU A 132 31.80 21.85 27.34
N GLN A 133 32.54 20.81 27.72
CA GLN A 133 32.46 20.18 29.04
C GLN A 133 33.83 20.34 29.71
N ASP A 134 34.02 21.37 30.53
CA ASP A 134 35.22 21.52 31.35
C ASP A 134 34.92 21.74 32.85
N LEU A 135 35.72 21.05 33.66
CA LEU A 135 35.73 20.97 35.12
C LEU A 135 37.09 21.54 35.57
N ILE A 136 37.27 22.29 36.65
CA ILE A 136 36.55 22.60 37.90
C ILE A 136 37.17 23.94 38.44
N PRO A 137 36.96 24.49 39.68
CA PRO A 137 36.21 24.04 40.88
C PRO A 137 35.37 25.14 41.59
N GLU A 138 34.82 24.84 42.77
CA GLU A 138 34.55 25.86 43.81
C GLU A 138 35.86 26.52 44.29
N GLU A 139 35.90 27.85 44.39
CA GLU A 139 36.77 28.53 45.35
C GLU A 139 35.93 28.99 46.55
N GLN A 140 36.17 28.35 47.70
CA GLN A 140 35.78 28.86 49.00
C GLN A 140 36.94 29.72 49.56
N ASP A 141 36.57 30.66 50.42
CA ASP A 141 37.45 31.50 51.24
C ASP A 141 38.41 32.47 50.52
N LEU A 142 38.17 33.78 50.72
CA LEU A 142 38.92 34.52 51.73
C LEU A 142 38.32 35.93 51.95
N ILE A 143 37.94 36.21 53.20
CA ILE A 143 37.59 37.55 53.67
C ILE A 143 38.89 38.28 54.04
N PRO A 144 39.04 39.58 53.70
CA PRO A 144 39.80 40.50 54.55
C PRO A 144 38.89 41.48 55.31
N GLU A 145 39.22 41.74 56.57
CA GLU A 145 38.62 42.82 57.37
C GLU A 145 38.91 44.20 56.75
N GLU A 146 37.89 45.05 56.59
CA GLU A 146 38.09 46.51 56.64
C GLU A 146 37.79 47.03 58.05
N LYS A 147 38.82 46.94 58.89
CA LYS A 147 39.13 47.95 59.91
C LYS A 147 39.87 49.11 59.24
N ASP A 148 39.82 50.36 59.69
CA ASP A 148 39.23 50.96 60.89
C ASP A 148 39.14 52.49 60.66
N LEU A 149 38.19 53.19 61.30
CA LEU A 149 38.19 54.64 61.63
C LEU A 149 38.27 55.67 60.45
N SER A 150 37.59 56.83 60.46
CA SER A 150 37.42 57.86 61.52
C SER A 150 36.52 59.01 60.97
N PRO A 151 36.15 60.08 61.72
CA PRO A 151 35.96 60.22 63.17
C PRO A 151 34.64 60.93 63.60
N GLU A 152 34.18 60.59 64.81
CA GLU A 152 33.75 61.47 65.92
C GLU A 152 33.04 62.85 65.74
N LYS A 153 31.87 63.01 66.43
CA LYS A 153 31.28 64.25 67.05
C LYS A 153 30.76 65.36 66.10
N LYS A 154 29.83 66.27 66.47
CA LYS A 154 29.02 66.63 67.68
C LYS A 154 27.80 67.42 67.09
N GLU A 155 26.59 67.53 67.65
CA GLU A 155 26.05 67.86 68.98
C GLU A 155 24.62 67.29 69.13
#